data_AF-A0A377YTE0-F1
#
_entry.id   AF-A0A377YTE0-F1
#
_cell.length_a   1.000
_cell.length_b   1.000
_cell.length_c   1.000
_cell.angle_alpha   90.00
_cell.angle_beta   90.00
_cell.angle_gamma   90.00
#
_symmetry.space_group_name_H-M   'P 1'
#
loop_
_entity.id
_entity.type
_entity.pdbx_description
1 polymer ?
#
loop_
_entity_poly.entity_id
_entity_poly.type
_entity_poly.pdbx_seq_one_letter_code
_entity_poly.pdbx_strand_id
1 'polypeptide(L)' 'MLIGSHCEIVLHSLQDLKCSAIRIANGEHTGRQIGSPITDLALRMLHDMTGAG' A
#
# COMPACT_ATOMS: atom_id res chain seq x y z
N MET A 1 12.17 -2.41 17.54
CA MET A 1 11.06 -2.77 16.62
C MET A 1 10.99 -1.67 15.57
N LEU A 2 11.19 -2.01 14.30
CA LEU A 2 11.58 -1.04 13.24
C LEU A 2 10.47 -0.04 12.87
N ILE A 3 9.24 -0.22 13.36
CA ILE A 3 8.10 0.65 13.10
C ILE A 3 7.30 0.76 14.40
N GLY A 4 7.31 1.95 15.02
CA GLY A 4 6.59 2.24 16.26
C GLY A 4 5.08 2.39 16.06
N SER A 5 4.33 2.57 17.15
CA SER A 5 2.87 2.76 17.17
C SER A 5 2.35 3.93 16.31
N HIS A 6 3.22 4.84 15.90
CA HIS A 6 2.90 6.03 15.13
C HIS A 6 3.07 5.85 13.61
N CYS A 7 3.31 4.64 13.15
CA CYS A 7 3.55 4.39 11.74
C CYS A 7 2.68 3.23 11.26
N GLU A 8 1.94 3.52 10.19
CA GLU A 8 1.01 2.62 9.55
C GLU A 8 1.72 1.84 8.43
N ILE A 9 1.49 0.53 8.39
CA ILE A 9 2.01 -0.35 7.34
C ILE A 9 0.83 -0.89 6.55
N VAL A 10 0.83 -0.67 5.23
CA VAL A 10 -0.18 -1.21 4.33
C VAL A 10 0.48 -2.14 3.32
N LEU A 11 0.09 -3.41 3.32
CA LEU A 11 0.51 -4.40 2.34
C LEU A 11 -0.45 -4.38 1.16
N HIS A 12 0.10 -4.15 -0.02
CA HIS A 12 -0.64 -4.13 -1.28
C HIS A 12 -0.40 -5.40 -2.10
N SER A 13 -1.47 -6.06 -2.54
CA SER A 13 -1.46 -7.06 -3.62
C SER A 13 -1.51 -6.37 -4.97
N LEU A 14 -0.74 -6.87 -5.93
CA LEU A 14 -0.71 -6.36 -7.30
C LEU A 14 -1.70 -7.06 -8.24
N GLN A 15 -2.46 -8.05 -7.75
CA GLN A 15 -3.43 -8.78 -8.56
C GLN A 15 -4.67 -7.95 -8.91
N ASP A 16 -5.13 -7.10 -7.98
CA ASP A 16 -6.23 -6.16 -8.19
C ASP A 16 -5.86 -4.81 -7.57
N LEU A 17 -5.56 -3.83 -8.41
CA LEU A 17 -5.14 -2.49 -7.98
C LEU A 17 -6.27 -1.71 -7.30
N LYS A 18 -7.54 -2.03 -7.57
CA LYS A 18 -8.71 -1.39 -6.93
C LYS A 18 -8.94 -1.91 -5.51
N CYS A 19 -8.63 -3.18 -5.27
CA CYS A 19 -8.75 -3.86 -3.97
C CYS A 19 -7.39 -4.31 -3.44
N SER A 20 -6.36 -3.47 -3.59
CA SER A 20 -4.98 -3.90 -3.37
C SER A 20 -4.60 -4.04 -1.90
N ALA A 21 -5.16 -3.24 -0.98
CA ALA A 21 -4.79 -3.32 0.43
C ALA A 21 -5.27 -4.65 1.07
N ILE A 22 -4.37 -5.62 1.25
CA ILE A 22 -4.69 -6.96 1.77
C ILE A 22 -4.34 -7.12 3.26
N ARG A 23 -3.52 -6.24 3.82
CA ARG A 23 -3.21 -6.20 5.25
C ARG A 23 -2.83 -4.80 5.68
N ILE A 24 -3.28 -4.39 6.86
CA ILE A 24 -2.90 -3.13 7.49
C ILE A 24 -2.40 -3.45 8.90
N ALA A 25 -1.28 -2.87 9.30
CA ALA A 25 -0.79 -2.84 10.69
C ALA A 25 -0.71 -1.38 11.16
N ASN A 26 -1.11 -1.13 12.42
CA ASN A 26 -1.20 0.22 13.01
C ASN A 26 -2.08 1.19 12.19
N GLY A 27 -3.22 0.71 11.68
CA GLY A 27 -4.16 1.42 10.77
C GLY A 27 -4.97 2.56 11.37
N GLU A 28 -4.48 3.21 12.41
CA GLU A 28 -5.19 4.24 13.19
C GLU A 28 -5.03 5.65 12.57
N HIS A 29 -4.12 5.82 11.60
CA HIS A 29 -3.69 7.15 11.15
C HIS A 29 -4.34 7.61 9.84
N THR A 30 -4.56 6.73 8.86
CA THR A 30 -5.06 7.15 7.54
C THR A 30 -6.53 6.83 7.27
N GLY A 31 -7.17 6.04 8.14
CA GLY A 31 -8.54 5.54 7.92
C GLY A 31 -8.65 4.52 6.78
N ARG A 32 -7.52 4.00 6.29
CA ARG A 32 -7.50 2.95 5.27
C ARG A 32 -8.07 1.65 5.81
N GLN A 33 -8.72 0.93 4.91
CA GLN A 33 -9.34 -0.36 5.19
C GLN A 33 -8.83 -1.42 4.23
N ILE A 34 -8.99 -2.70 4.60
CA ILE A 34 -8.77 -3.80 3.67
C ILE A 34 -9.65 -3.60 2.43
N GLY A 35 -9.08 -3.78 1.24
CA GLY A 35 -9.72 -3.49 -0.03
C GLY A 35 -9.56 -2.03 -0.50
N SER A 36 -8.83 -1.17 0.21
CA SER A 36 -8.48 0.16 -0.30
C SER A 36 -7.64 0.05 -1.59
N PRO A 37 -7.80 1.01 -2.52
CA PRO A 37 -7.04 1.02 -3.76
C PRO A 37 -5.54 1.28 -3.51
N ILE A 38 -4.74 0.96 -4.53
CA ILE A 38 -3.30 1.22 -4.50
C ILE A 38 -3.02 2.72 -4.44
N THR A 39 -1.90 3.13 -3.83
CA THR A 39 -1.49 4.55 -3.82
C THR A 39 -0.87 4.96 -5.16
N ASP A 40 -0.96 6.25 -5.49
CA ASP A 40 -0.25 6.83 -6.63
C ASP A 40 1.27 6.60 -6.55
N LEU A 41 1.83 6.58 -5.33
CA LEU A 41 3.24 6.29 -5.12
C LEU A 41 3.58 4.85 -5.52
N ALA A 42 2.81 3.87 -5.06
CA ALA A 42 3.04 2.48 -5.41
C ALA A 42 2.79 2.23 -6.91
N LEU A 43 1.81 2.90 -7.52
CA LEU A 43 1.59 2.89 -8.98
C LEU A 43 2.80 3.41 -9.76
N ARG A 44 3.40 4.52 -9.34
CA ARG A 44 4.62 5.05 -9.97
C ARG A 44 5.78 4.07 -9.84
N MET A 45 6.00 3.52 -8.64
CA MET A 45 7.04 2.51 -8.41
C MET A 45 6.84 1.26 -9.28
N LEU A 46 5.58 0.81 -9.44
CA LEU A 46 5.22 -0.27 -10.36
C LEU A 46 5.60 0.07 -11.79
N HIS A 47 5.22 1.25 -12.29
CA HIS A 47 5.58 1.69 -13.64
C HIS A 47 7.10 1.70 -13.83
N ASP A 48 7.86 2.26 -12.88
CA ASP A 48 9.32 2.30 -12.92
C ASP A 48 9.94 0.89 -12.96
N MET A 49 9.36 -0.07 -12.22
CA MET A 49 9.78 -1.48 -12.23
C MET A 49 9.42 -2.20 -13.53
N THR A 50 8.27 -1.88 -14.14
CA THR A 50 7.76 -2.56 -15.34
C THR A 50 8.29 -1.99 -16.65
N GLY A 51 8.91 -0.81 -16.63
CA GLY A 51 9.42 -0.17 -17.84
C GLY A 51 9.77 1.30 -17.65
N ALA A 52 10.99 1.56 -17.17
CA ALA A 52 11.84 2.42 -17.98
C ALA A 52 12.10 1.66 -19.29
N GLY A 53 11.33 1.98 -20.32
CA GLY A 53 11.68 1.72 -21.72
C GLY A 53 12.63 2.78 -22.23
#